data_AF-A0A2V9XK73-F1
#
_entry.id   AF-A0A2V9XK73-F1
#
_cell.length_a   1.000
_cell.length_b   1.000
_cell.length_c   1.000
_cell.angle_alpha   90.00
_cell.angle_beta   90.00
_cell.angle_gamma   90.00
#
_symmetry.space_group_name_H-M   'P 1'
#
loop_
_entity.id
_entity.type
_entity.pdbx_description
1 polymer ?
#
loop_
_entity_poly.entity_id
_entity_poly.type
_entity_poly.pdbx_seq_one_letter_code
_entity_poly.pdbx_strand_id
1 'polypeptide(L)'
;EEQASFLADSSPDAYEKQVDRMLASPRYGERWAALWLDLARYADSKGYEADRERPGMWPYRDWVIQAFNRNVAYDKFVVTQLAGDLLPDATFEDQIATSFHRQTPNNDEGGTDDEEFRLIAAMDRSATTWSVLNGLTINCVQCHSHPYDPIRHVEYYKSLAFFNTSRDADLPEDTPVLRVPKDKKRYERAWSLQQEIAKLSHATVNLGRQLESQAKWMPLPISTASANEALALEWEAVNSERELAVLDKDKLSPKEKKDQRKYLLSTITEDRKRSRSQGANASIPFQVQDGEMRAAANTPGKSVYELVATADVQTITALRIEVLPATGEAARHNPEDGFIVDQVEAWVMQPNGHQDKIRFRYFVPDSEDDLKSAIARAIRFGPTTELAGGFAANPNLFRAHWIIGLPDSPMKLTRGSRIKMRVTQTQNVNDKPAHVRRARLSASSDWCWSELIRDQEYRSNLTRLSTLTRQLKKIPSVETPVMAEQPDYEKRETMEFERGNFLTKIGPALTPDVPGLFPRLPANAPRNRLTLAKWFFSPEQPLTARTAVNRYWEQLFGTGMVETLENFGSMGETPTHPELLDWLALHFEHDLHWDM
;
A
#
# COMPACT_ATOMS: atom_id res chain seq x y z
N GLU A 1 17.59 18.17 -40.91
CA GLU A 1 17.72 16.89 -41.64
C GLU A 1 16.41 16.53 -42.34
N GLU A 2 15.29 16.37 -41.62
CA GLU A 2 13.98 16.04 -42.23
C GLU A 2 13.55 16.97 -43.37
N GLN A 3 13.60 18.28 -43.16
CA GLN A 3 13.27 19.28 -44.21
C GLN A 3 14.14 19.12 -45.46
N ALA A 4 15.44 18.85 -45.30
CA ALA A 4 16.34 18.69 -46.42
C ALA A 4 16.03 17.41 -47.21
N SER A 5 15.66 16.32 -46.52
CA SER A 5 15.23 15.07 -47.14
C SER A 5 13.91 15.24 -47.91
N PHE A 6 12.96 16.02 -47.37
CA PHE A 6 11.71 16.33 -48.08
C PHE A 6 11.97 17.15 -49.35
N LEU A 7 12.75 18.23 -49.26
CA LEU A 7 13.07 19.10 -50.41
C LEU A 7 13.88 18.40 -51.50
N ALA A 8 14.59 17.32 -51.16
CA ALA A 8 15.34 16.51 -52.12
C ALA A 8 14.50 15.43 -52.81
N ASP A 9 13.32 15.08 -52.27
CA ASP A 9 12.42 14.10 -52.87
C ASP A 9 11.48 14.80 -53.87
N SER A 10 11.62 14.44 -55.15
CA SER A 10 10.83 14.98 -56.26
C SER A 10 9.72 14.04 -56.72
N SER A 11 9.48 12.95 -55.98
CA SER A 11 8.40 12.02 -56.29
C SER A 11 7.02 12.66 -56.04
N PRO A 12 5.97 12.28 -56.80
CA PRO A 12 4.63 12.84 -56.61
C PRO A 12 4.04 12.61 -55.21
N ASP A 13 4.54 11.61 -54.48
CA ASP A 13 4.14 11.19 -53.14
C ASP A 13 5.17 11.58 -52.05
N ALA A 14 6.02 12.57 -52.32
CA ALA A 14 7.06 13.02 -51.40
C ALA A 14 6.51 13.50 -50.04
N TYR A 15 5.31 14.10 -50.04
CA TYR A 15 4.66 14.57 -48.81
C TYR A 15 4.22 13.41 -47.93
N GLU A 16 3.51 12.45 -48.51
CA GLU A 16 3.04 11.24 -47.85
C GLU A 16 4.21 10.44 -47.28
N LYS A 17 5.28 10.24 -48.06
CA LYS A 17 6.52 9.60 -47.59
C LYS A 17 7.17 10.32 -46.41
N GLN A 18 7.13 11.66 -46.39
CA GLN A 18 7.66 12.44 -45.30
C GLN A 18 6.80 12.30 -44.05
N VAL A 19 5.46 12.32 -44.19
CA VAL A 19 4.52 12.08 -43.09
C VAL A 19 4.73 10.68 -42.51
N ASP A 20 4.72 9.63 -43.34
CA ASP A 20 4.92 8.24 -42.92
C ASP A 20 6.24 8.06 -42.16
N ARG A 21 7.32 8.68 -42.63
CA ARG A 21 8.62 8.65 -41.95
C ARG A 21 8.60 9.37 -40.60
N MET A 22 7.90 10.50 -40.49
CA MET A 22 7.79 11.23 -39.23
C MET A 22 6.93 10.46 -38.22
N LEU A 23 5.83 9.85 -38.66
CA LEU A 23 4.97 9.01 -37.83
C LEU A 23 5.68 7.72 -37.38
N ALA A 24 6.49 7.12 -38.25
CA ALA A 24 7.29 5.94 -37.91
C ALA A 24 8.53 6.23 -37.04
N SER A 25 8.85 7.50 -36.79
CA SER A 25 10.00 7.89 -35.98
C SER A 25 9.72 7.66 -34.49
N PRO A 26 10.67 7.12 -33.71
CA PRO A 26 10.51 7.00 -32.25
C PRO A 26 10.24 8.33 -31.53
N ARG A 27 10.62 9.46 -32.17
CA ARG A 27 10.36 10.83 -31.69
C ARG A 27 8.87 11.19 -31.69
N TYR A 28 8.04 10.48 -32.47
CA TYR A 28 6.58 10.62 -32.44
C TYR A 28 6.06 10.36 -31.02
N GLY A 29 6.41 9.21 -30.44
CA GLY A 29 6.02 8.86 -29.08
C GLY A 29 6.60 9.80 -28.03
N GLU A 30 7.82 10.31 -28.21
CA GLU A 30 8.40 11.31 -27.29
C GLU A 30 7.58 12.62 -27.29
N ARG A 31 7.18 13.11 -28.48
CA ARG A 31 6.39 14.34 -28.61
C ARG A 31 5.00 14.19 -27.99
N TRP A 32 4.28 13.12 -28.30
CA TRP A 32 2.92 12.92 -27.82
C TRP A 32 2.85 12.46 -26.36
N ALA A 33 3.85 11.70 -25.90
CA ALA A 33 3.95 11.38 -24.48
C ALA A 33 4.15 12.63 -23.63
N ALA A 34 4.83 13.69 -24.11
CA ALA A 34 5.01 14.92 -23.35
C ALA A 34 3.66 15.53 -22.92
N LEU A 35 2.70 15.65 -23.87
CA LEU A 35 1.33 16.07 -23.56
C LEU A 35 0.71 15.21 -22.46
N TRP A 36 0.80 13.88 -22.63
CA TRP A 36 0.15 12.96 -21.70
C TRP A 36 0.80 12.96 -20.31
N LEU A 37 2.12 13.12 -20.25
CA LEU A 37 2.87 13.15 -19.00
C LEU A 37 2.53 14.39 -18.19
N ASP A 38 2.24 15.52 -18.83
CA ASP A 38 1.70 16.71 -18.15
C ASP A 38 0.32 16.42 -17.53
N LEU A 39 -0.57 15.77 -18.28
CA LEU A 39 -1.90 15.35 -17.80
C LEU A 39 -1.83 14.33 -16.65
N ALA A 40 -0.85 13.43 -16.72
CA ALA A 40 -0.56 12.48 -15.67
C ALA A 40 0.11 13.12 -14.45
N ARG A 41 0.57 14.39 -14.54
CA ARG A 41 1.36 15.09 -13.51
C ARG A 41 2.68 14.38 -13.22
N TYR A 42 3.29 13.81 -14.26
CA TYR A 42 4.56 13.12 -14.16
C TYR A 42 5.67 14.07 -13.72
N ALA A 43 6.47 13.64 -12.75
CA ALA A 43 7.71 14.30 -12.39
C ALA A 43 8.78 13.26 -12.02
N ASP A 44 10.03 13.56 -12.35
CA ASP A 44 11.19 12.79 -11.88
C ASP A 44 11.55 13.13 -10.41
N SER A 45 10.83 14.07 -9.80
CA SER A 45 10.98 14.51 -8.40
C SER A 45 9.64 14.45 -7.64
N LYS A 46 9.71 14.52 -6.31
CA LYS A 46 8.54 14.44 -5.42
C LYS A 46 7.66 15.69 -5.47
N GLY A 47 8.17 16.83 -5.94
CA GLY A 47 7.38 18.02 -6.23
C GLY A 47 6.79 18.73 -5.01
N TYR A 48 7.27 18.41 -3.80
CA TYR A 48 6.81 19.00 -2.55
C TYR A 48 7.96 19.70 -1.83
N GLU A 49 8.06 19.58 -0.50
CA GLU A 49 8.97 20.36 0.35
C GLU A 49 10.46 20.19 0.00
N ALA A 50 11.01 18.98 0.09
CA ALA A 50 12.42 18.72 -0.20
C ALA A 50 12.75 18.43 -1.68
N ASP A 51 11.73 18.39 -2.55
CA ASP A 51 11.79 18.04 -3.99
C ASP A 51 12.80 16.93 -4.35
N ARG A 52 12.78 15.82 -3.59
CA ARG A 52 13.73 14.71 -3.79
C ARG A 52 13.44 13.92 -5.05
N GLU A 53 14.45 13.23 -5.58
CA GLU A 53 14.31 12.34 -6.75
C GLU A 53 13.27 11.23 -6.52
N ARG A 54 12.54 10.86 -7.58
CA ARG A 54 11.66 9.68 -7.66
C ARG A 54 12.24 8.65 -8.64
N PRO A 55 13.30 7.92 -8.26
CA PRO A 55 14.05 7.04 -9.18
C PRO A 55 13.24 5.86 -9.72
N GLY A 56 12.05 5.62 -9.16
CA GLY A 56 11.13 4.56 -9.56
C GLY A 56 10.18 4.91 -10.70
N MET A 57 10.08 6.18 -11.13
CA MET A 57 8.98 6.63 -12.01
C MET A 57 9.26 6.56 -13.51
N TRP A 58 10.54 6.58 -13.92
CA TRP A 58 10.91 6.49 -15.34
C TRP A 58 10.32 5.29 -16.11
N PRO A 59 10.02 4.11 -15.52
CA PRO A 59 9.38 3.02 -16.26
C PRO A 59 7.99 3.39 -16.77
N TYR A 60 7.24 4.23 -16.05
CA TYR A 60 5.94 4.73 -16.50
C TYR A 60 6.09 5.68 -17.69
N ARG A 61 7.03 6.64 -17.62
CA ARG A 61 7.36 7.52 -18.75
C ARG A 61 7.70 6.72 -20.00
N ASP A 62 8.59 5.74 -19.85
CA ASP A 62 8.99 4.86 -20.95
C ASP A 62 7.82 4.03 -21.47
N TRP A 63 6.89 3.60 -20.61
CA TRP A 63 5.67 2.91 -21.02
C TRP A 63 4.76 3.82 -21.86
N VAL A 64 4.55 5.08 -21.45
CA VAL A 64 3.72 6.06 -22.20
C VAL A 64 4.31 6.31 -23.59
N ILE A 65 5.62 6.59 -23.68
CA ILE A 65 6.32 6.80 -24.97
C ILE A 65 6.13 5.59 -25.90
N GLN A 66 6.26 4.38 -25.35
CA GLN A 66 6.11 3.15 -26.13
C GLN A 66 4.66 2.87 -26.52
N ALA A 67 3.68 3.26 -25.71
CA ALA A 67 2.27 3.12 -26.05
C ALA A 67 1.90 3.95 -27.29
N PHE A 68 2.37 5.21 -27.37
CA PHE A 68 2.21 6.05 -28.56
C PHE A 68 2.96 5.49 -29.78
N ASN A 69 4.21 5.07 -29.62
CA ASN A 69 4.99 4.49 -30.73
C ASN A 69 4.43 3.16 -31.26
N ARG A 70 3.68 2.40 -30.44
CA ARG A 70 2.96 1.19 -30.87
C ARG A 70 1.56 1.48 -31.40
N ASN A 71 1.14 2.74 -31.37
CA ASN A 71 -0.21 3.16 -31.69
C ASN A 71 -1.28 2.35 -30.92
N VAL A 72 -1.14 2.30 -29.59
CA VAL A 72 -2.16 1.67 -28.74
C VAL A 72 -3.42 2.53 -28.78
N ALA A 73 -4.56 1.98 -29.20
CA ALA A 73 -5.83 2.70 -29.20
C ALA A 73 -6.12 3.39 -27.85
N TYR A 74 -6.69 4.59 -27.90
CA TYR A 74 -6.86 5.49 -26.76
C TYR A 74 -7.68 4.84 -25.62
N ASP A 75 -8.73 4.08 -25.97
CA ASP A 75 -9.54 3.35 -25.00
C ASP A 75 -8.71 2.35 -24.19
N LYS A 76 -7.89 1.54 -24.85
CA LYS A 76 -6.97 0.58 -24.21
C LYS A 76 -5.90 1.30 -23.42
N PHE A 77 -5.32 2.35 -23.99
CA PHE A 77 -4.28 3.15 -23.35
C PHE A 77 -4.76 3.75 -22.02
N VAL A 78 -5.97 4.31 -21.98
CA VAL A 78 -6.57 4.86 -20.77
C VAL A 78 -7.01 3.76 -19.80
N VAL A 79 -7.71 2.72 -20.27
CA VAL A 79 -8.20 1.64 -19.41
C VAL A 79 -7.05 0.95 -18.67
N THR A 80 -5.94 0.69 -19.36
CA THR A 80 -4.74 0.09 -18.76
C THR A 80 -4.11 1.00 -17.70
N GLN A 81 -4.14 2.32 -17.86
CA GLN A 81 -3.61 3.25 -16.85
C GLN A 81 -4.52 3.39 -15.62
N LEU A 82 -5.85 3.35 -15.80
CA LEU A 82 -6.77 3.46 -14.66
C LEU A 82 -6.88 2.16 -13.86
N ALA A 83 -6.78 1.01 -14.54
CA ALA A 83 -7.13 -0.28 -13.96
C ALA A 83 -6.36 -1.48 -14.54
N GLY A 84 -5.14 -1.28 -15.05
CA GLY A 84 -4.30 -2.34 -15.61
C GLY A 84 -4.05 -3.51 -14.65
N ASP A 85 -4.01 -3.23 -13.35
CA ASP A 85 -3.86 -4.23 -12.30
C ASP A 85 -5.10 -5.13 -12.11
N LEU A 86 -6.26 -4.70 -12.62
CA LEU A 86 -7.54 -5.41 -12.52
C LEU A 86 -7.93 -6.14 -13.82
N LEU A 87 -7.11 -6.05 -14.87
CA LEU A 87 -7.36 -6.78 -16.11
C LEU A 87 -7.27 -8.30 -15.86
N PRO A 88 -8.18 -9.13 -16.41
CA PRO A 88 -8.20 -10.58 -16.18
C PRO A 88 -6.88 -11.29 -16.49
N ASP A 89 -6.13 -10.80 -17.48
CA ASP A 89 -4.83 -11.31 -17.90
C ASP A 89 -3.75 -10.21 -17.85
N ALA A 90 -3.77 -9.40 -16.78
CA ALA A 90 -2.86 -8.27 -16.60
C ALA A 90 -1.39 -8.68 -16.82
N THR A 91 -0.76 -8.02 -17.79
CA THR A 91 0.66 -8.18 -18.09
C THR A 91 1.51 -7.38 -17.11
N PHE A 92 2.82 -7.62 -17.13
CA PHE A 92 3.76 -6.84 -16.33
C PHE A 92 3.74 -5.34 -16.68
N GLU A 93 3.56 -5.02 -17.96
CA GLU A 93 3.50 -3.62 -18.42
C GLU A 93 2.18 -2.95 -18.04
N ASP A 94 1.08 -3.70 -17.97
CA ASP A 94 -0.21 -3.15 -17.49
C ASP A 94 -0.13 -2.68 -16.03
N GLN A 95 0.68 -3.34 -15.20
CA GLN A 95 0.94 -2.89 -13.83
C GLN A 95 1.68 -1.55 -13.82
N ILE A 96 2.70 -1.38 -14.68
CA ILE A 96 3.48 -0.14 -14.79
C ILE A 96 2.59 1.03 -15.24
N ALA A 97 1.63 0.79 -16.14
CA ALA A 97 0.71 1.82 -16.60
C ALA A 97 -0.10 2.46 -15.46
N THR A 98 -0.42 1.68 -14.41
CA THR A 98 -1.20 2.18 -13.26
C THR A 98 -0.46 3.23 -12.42
N SER A 99 0.83 3.42 -12.66
CA SER A 99 1.58 4.55 -12.09
C SER A 99 0.98 5.91 -12.45
N PHE A 100 0.08 6.02 -13.45
CA PHE A 100 -0.75 7.21 -13.69
C PHE A 100 -1.43 7.72 -12.40
N HIS A 101 -1.89 6.82 -11.54
CA HIS A 101 -2.52 7.17 -10.26
C HIS A 101 -1.54 7.30 -9.08
N ARG A 102 -0.23 7.13 -9.30
CA ARG A 102 0.79 7.25 -8.25
C ARG A 102 1.69 8.48 -8.46
N GLN A 103 1.23 9.45 -9.25
CA GLN A 103 1.95 10.71 -9.52
C GLN A 103 1.69 11.81 -8.48
N THR A 104 0.83 11.58 -7.49
CA THR A 104 0.59 12.51 -6.38
C THR A 104 1.93 12.96 -5.77
N PRO A 105 2.14 14.27 -5.52
CA PRO A 105 3.30 14.76 -4.77
C PRO A 105 3.32 14.18 -3.35
N ASN A 106 4.49 13.78 -2.85
CA ASN A 106 4.64 13.21 -1.50
C ASN A 106 5.49 14.15 -0.63
N ASN A 107 5.14 14.25 0.66
CA ASN A 107 5.93 14.97 1.65
C ASN A 107 6.73 13.97 2.49
N ASP A 108 8.05 13.97 2.37
CA ASP A 108 8.92 13.09 3.18
C ASP A 108 9.63 13.80 4.33
N GLU A 109 9.02 14.89 4.81
CA GLU A 109 9.35 15.56 6.07
C GLU A 109 8.82 14.74 7.28
N GLY A 110 9.56 14.78 8.39
CA GLY A 110 9.09 14.17 9.64
C GLY A 110 7.87 14.90 10.21
N GLY A 111 6.84 14.15 10.60
CA GLY A 111 5.65 14.68 11.27
C GLY A 111 4.42 14.91 10.40
N THR A 112 4.43 14.44 9.15
CA THR A 112 3.24 14.36 8.29
C THR A 112 2.17 13.43 8.86
N ASP A 113 0.92 13.64 8.46
CA ASP A 113 -0.21 12.79 8.80
C ASP A 113 -0.55 11.87 7.63
N ASP A 114 -0.28 10.58 7.79
CA ASP A 114 -0.54 9.57 6.76
C ASP A 114 -2.03 9.45 6.37
N GLU A 115 -2.95 9.79 7.29
CA GLU A 115 -4.38 9.81 6.97
C GLU A 115 -4.76 10.99 6.09
N GLU A 116 -4.15 12.14 6.34
CA GLU A 116 -4.30 13.31 5.48
C GLU A 116 -3.77 13.00 4.08
N PHE A 117 -2.54 12.47 4.00
CA PHE A 117 -1.91 12.13 2.72
C PHE A 117 -2.72 11.10 1.92
N ARG A 118 -3.18 10.01 2.55
CA ARG A 118 -4.02 9.01 1.88
C ARG A 118 -5.24 9.65 1.22
N LEU A 119 -5.90 10.58 1.91
CA LEU A 119 -7.07 11.27 1.36
C LEU A 119 -6.69 12.25 0.26
N ILE A 120 -5.61 13.00 0.40
CA ILE A 120 -5.07 13.86 -0.66
C ILE A 120 -4.79 13.03 -1.92
N ALA A 121 -4.12 11.88 -1.80
CA ALA A 121 -3.85 11.00 -2.92
C ALA A 121 -5.13 10.47 -3.60
N ALA A 122 -6.15 10.08 -2.83
CA ALA A 122 -7.42 9.64 -3.39
C ALA A 122 -8.21 10.78 -4.07
N MET A 123 -8.20 11.98 -3.48
CA MET A 123 -8.82 13.19 -4.04
C MET A 123 -8.14 13.59 -5.35
N ASP A 124 -6.81 13.58 -5.36
CA ASP A 124 -5.95 13.90 -6.49
C ASP A 124 -6.19 12.94 -7.68
N ARG A 125 -6.26 11.62 -7.43
CA ARG A 125 -6.62 10.63 -8.46
C ARG A 125 -8.01 10.86 -9.03
N SER A 126 -9.00 11.11 -8.17
CA SER A 126 -10.37 11.39 -8.57
C SER A 126 -10.42 12.63 -9.46
N ALA A 127 -9.84 13.75 -9.01
CA ALA A 127 -9.78 15.00 -9.76
C ALA A 127 -9.07 14.84 -11.11
N THR A 128 -7.90 14.19 -11.12
CA THR A 128 -7.13 13.93 -12.35
C THR A 128 -7.95 13.13 -13.35
N THR A 129 -8.62 12.06 -12.91
CA THR A 129 -9.41 11.21 -13.80
C THR A 129 -10.51 12.00 -14.52
N TRP A 130 -11.29 12.78 -13.78
CA TRP A 130 -12.42 13.54 -14.35
C TRP A 130 -11.96 14.74 -15.19
N SER A 131 -10.89 15.43 -14.78
CA SER A 131 -10.32 16.54 -15.57
C SER A 131 -9.70 16.03 -16.88
N VAL A 132 -8.91 14.96 -16.82
CA VAL A 132 -8.20 14.44 -18.00
C VAL A 132 -9.19 13.84 -19.00
N LEU A 133 -10.16 13.04 -18.55
CA LEU A 133 -11.02 12.25 -19.43
C LEU A 133 -12.33 12.93 -19.81
N ASN A 134 -12.90 13.79 -18.97
CA ASN A 134 -14.14 14.49 -19.29
C ASN A 134 -14.01 16.01 -19.31
N GLY A 135 -12.83 16.55 -18.99
CA GLY A 135 -12.66 18.00 -18.89
C GLY A 135 -13.59 18.59 -17.83
N LEU A 136 -13.70 17.96 -16.66
CA LEU A 136 -14.57 18.42 -15.59
C LEU A 136 -13.78 18.84 -14.36
N THR A 137 -14.10 20.02 -13.84
CA THR A 137 -13.58 20.54 -12.57
C THR A 137 -14.36 19.99 -11.37
N ILE A 138 -14.39 18.66 -11.22
CA ILE A 138 -15.13 18.00 -10.13
C ILE A 138 -14.49 18.24 -8.75
N ASN A 139 -13.22 18.68 -8.71
CA ASN A 139 -12.48 19.00 -7.49
C ASN A 139 -13.16 20.07 -6.63
N CYS A 140 -13.85 21.05 -7.24
CA CYS A 140 -14.62 22.04 -6.48
C CYS A 140 -15.71 21.40 -5.60
N VAL A 141 -16.16 20.19 -5.96
CA VAL A 141 -17.23 19.48 -5.26
C VAL A 141 -16.75 18.86 -3.94
N GLN A 142 -15.45 18.82 -3.68
CA GLN A 142 -14.90 18.26 -2.44
C GLN A 142 -15.45 18.97 -1.18
N CYS A 143 -15.74 20.27 -1.27
CA CYS A 143 -16.18 21.11 -0.15
C CYS A 143 -17.70 21.35 -0.12
N HIS A 144 -18.36 21.37 -1.28
CA HIS A 144 -19.78 21.67 -1.39
C HIS A 144 -20.34 21.12 -2.70
N SER A 145 -21.67 21.00 -2.82
CA SER A 145 -22.29 20.70 -4.12
C SER A 145 -21.90 21.74 -5.17
N HIS A 146 -21.69 21.31 -6.41
CA HIS A 146 -21.24 22.19 -7.46
C HIS A 146 -22.25 23.33 -7.70
N PRO A 147 -21.79 24.60 -7.85
CA PRO A 147 -22.69 25.75 -7.91
C PRO A 147 -23.44 25.90 -9.24
N TYR A 148 -22.93 25.31 -10.34
CA TYR A 148 -23.47 25.48 -11.69
C TYR A 148 -23.92 24.15 -12.32
N ASP A 149 -23.00 23.18 -12.43
CA ASP A 149 -23.32 21.81 -12.81
C ASP A 149 -24.08 21.05 -11.69
N PRO A 150 -25.03 20.16 -12.02
CA PRO A 150 -25.85 19.44 -11.04
C PRO A 150 -25.11 18.24 -10.41
N ILE A 151 -23.94 18.48 -9.83
CA ILE A 151 -23.14 17.45 -9.12
C ILE A 151 -23.24 17.72 -7.61
N ARG A 152 -23.79 16.75 -6.86
CA ARG A 152 -23.96 16.87 -5.41
C ARG A 152 -22.66 16.51 -4.67
N HIS A 153 -22.48 17.11 -3.49
CA HIS A 153 -21.33 16.88 -2.61
C HIS A 153 -21.01 15.39 -2.39
N VAL A 154 -22.02 14.61 -1.98
CA VAL A 154 -21.88 13.15 -1.78
C VAL A 154 -21.43 12.38 -3.02
N GLU A 155 -21.74 12.86 -4.22
CA GLU A 155 -21.39 12.18 -5.48
C GLU A 155 -19.88 12.28 -5.78
N TYR A 156 -19.21 13.34 -5.32
CA TYR A 156 -17.75 13.43 -5.36
C TYR A 156 -17.10 12.30 -4.56
N TYR A 157 -17.59 12.04 -3.33
CA TYR A 157 -17.01 10.99 -2.48
C TYR A 157 -17.36 9.58 -2.95
N LYS A 158 -18.51 9.38 -3.60
CA LYS A 158 -18.80 8.14 -4.31
C LYS A 158 -17.82 7.90 -5.46
N SER A 159 -17.46 8.94 -6.21
CA SER A 159 -16.42 8.81 -7.23
C SER A 159 -15.04 8.53 -6.60
N LEU A 160 -14.67 9.27 -5.56
CA LEU A 160 -13.40 9.08 -4.85
C LEU A 160 -13.23 7.65 -4.31
N ALA A 161 -14.34 7.00 -3.91
CA ALA A 161 -14.33 5.64 -3.41
C ALA A 161 -13.76 4.60 -4.41
N PHE A 162 -13.75 4.88 -5.72
CA PHE A 162 -13.05 4.03 -6.69
C PHE A 162 -11.54 3.99 -6.47
N PHE A 163 -10.95 5.05 -5.91
CA PHE A 163 -9.50 5.22 -5.77
C PHE A 163 -8.99 5.04 -4.32
N ASN A 164 -9.90 4.96 -3.34
CA ASN A 164 -9.60 4.71 -1.93
C ASN A 164 -9.45 3.19 -1.65
N THR A 165 -8.66 2.51 -2.47
CA THR A 165 -8.49 1.06 -2.44
C THR A 165 -7.03 0.61 -2.36
N SER A 166 -6.09 1.54 -2.58
CA SER A 166 -4.66 1.28 -2.49
C SER A 166 -4.14 1.49 -1.07
N ARG A 167 -2.95 0.96 -0.78
CA ARG A 167 -2.15 1.41 0.34
C ARG A 167 -1.61 2.79 -0.01
N ASP A 168 -1.96 3.80 0.77
CA ASP A 168 -1.35 5.12 0.66
C ASP A 168 -0.93 5.58 2.05
N ALA A 169 0.28 6.11 2.13
CA ALA A 169 0.91 6.68 3.31
C ALA A 169 2.03 7.61 2.81
N ASP A 170 2.36 8.63 3.58
CA ASP A 170 3.34 9.65 3.22
C ASP A 170 4.75 9.18 3.58
N LEU A 171 5.13 8.04 3.01
CA LEU A 171 6.39 7.35 3.30
C LEU A 171 7.36 7.43 2.13
N PRO A 172 8.69 7.45 2.38
CA PRO A 172 9.69 7.52 1.32
C PRO A 172 9.59 6.42 0.26
N GLU A 173 9.10 5.24 0.62
CA GLU A 173 8.99 4.07 -0.25
C GLU A 173 7.81 4.13 -1.22
N ASP A 174 6.81 4.99 -0.97
CA ASP A 174 5.62 5.20 -1.82
C ASP A 174 4.91 3.90 -2.24
N THR A 175 4.70 3.00 -1.27
CA THR A 175 4.06 1.69 -1.48
C THR A 175 2.58 1.83 -1.87
N PRO A 176 2.01 0.91 -2.68
CA PRO A 176 2.62 -0.33 -3.16
C PRO A 176 3.54 -0.09 -4.37
N VAL A 177 4.59 -0.91 -4.45
CA VAL A 177 5.61 -0.82 -5.50
C VAL A 177 5.76 -2.13 -6.26
N LEU A 178 5.98 -2.01 -7.57
CA LEU A 178 6.39 -3.08 -8.46
C LEU A 178 7.92 -3.06 -8.60
N ARG A 179 8.57 -4.22 -8.45
CA ARG A 179 10.02 -4.33 -8.70
C ARG A 179 10.32 -4.47 -10.18
N VAL A 180 10.46 -3.35 -10.87
CA VAL A 180 10.75 -3.27 -12.31
C VAL A 180 12.23 -3.54 -12.60
N PRO A 181 12.58 -4.66 -13.28
CA PRO A 181 13.96 -4.93 -13.64
C PRO A 181 14.58 -3.81 -14.48
N LYS A 182 15.87 -3.53 -14.29
CA LYS A 182 16.58 -2.58 -15.17
C LYS A 182 16.76 -3.12 -16.61
N ASP A 183 16.63 -4.43 -16.79
CA ASP A 183 16.71 -5.12 -18.08
C ASP A 183 15.34 -5.70 -18.44
N LYS A 184 14.74 -5.17 -19.52
CA LYS A 184 13.41 -5.58 -20.02
C LYS A 184 13.31 -7.08 -20.30
N LYS A 185 14.41 -7.76 -20.65
CA LYS A 185 14.43 -9.22 -20.88
C LYS A 185 14.07 -10.03 -19.63
N ARG A 186 14.08 -9.41 -18.45
CA ARG A 186 13.76 -10.05 -17.17
C ARG A 186 12.32 -9.76 -16.69
N TYR A 187 11.53 -8.99 -17.43
CA TYR A 187 10.16 -8.62 -17.05
C TYR A 187 9.29 -9.85 -16.80
N GLU A 188 9.25 -10.79 -17.75
CA GLU A 188 8.47 -12.03 -17.60
C GLU A 188 8.86 -12.83 -16.35
N ARG A 189 10.18 -12.99 -16.12
CA ARG A 189 10.67 -13.72 -14.93
C ARG A 189 10.33 -12.99 -13.64
N ALA A 190 10.51 -11.68 -13.59
CA ALA A 190 10.19 -10.87 -12.40
C ALA A 190 8.68 -10.84 -12.13
N TRP A 191 7.87 -10.81 -13.19
CA TRP A 191 6.43 -10.86 -13.10
C TRP A 191 5.95 -12.19 -12.51
N SER A 192 6.39 -13.30 -13.09
CA SER A 192 6.07 -14.65 -12.61
C SER A 192 6.43 -14.83 -11.13
N LEU A 193 7.59 -14.33 -10.69
CA LEU A 193 7.99 -14.35 -9.28
C LEU A 193 7.06 -13.52 -8.39
N GLN A 194 6.72 -12.29 -8.79
CA GLN A 194 5.88 -11.38 -8.00
C GLN A 194 4.44 -11.87 -7.90
N GLN A 195 3.85 -12.37 -9.00
CA GLN A 195 2.53 -12.99 -8.99
C GLN A 195 2.48 -14.21 -8.06
N GLU A 196 3.50 -15.07 -8.13
CA GLU A 196 3.55 -16.26 -7.28
C GLU A 196 3.73 -15.89 -5.80
N ILE A 197 4.54 -14.86 -5.49
CA ILE A 197 4.66 -14.33 -4.13
C ILE A 197 3.32 -13.78 -3.65
N ALA A 198 2.65 -12.92 -4.43
CA ALA A 198 1.37 -12.32 -4.05
C ALA A 198 0.30 -13.41 -3.80
N LYS A 199 0.18 -14.38 -4.72
CA LYS A 199 -0.74 -15.51 -4.59
C LYS A 199 -0.48 -16.33 -3.31
N LEU A 200 0.78 -16.67 -3.03
CA LEU A 200 1.15 -17.46 -1.86
C LEU A 200 0.97 -16.68 -0.56
N SER A 201 1.29 -15.38 -0.53
CA SER A 201 1.06 -14.52 0.62
C SER A 201 -0.42 -14.45 0.95
N HIS A 202 -1.26 -14.14 -0.05
CA HIS A 202 -2.70 -14.05 0.10
C HIS A 202 -3.31 -15.36 0.60
N ALA A 203 -2.95 -16.49 -0.03
CA ALA A 203 -3.44 -17.81 0.39
C ALA A 203 -3.03 -18.18 1.82
N THR A 204 -1.78 -17.87 2.20
CA THR A 204 -1.24 -18.16 3.54
C THR A 204 -1.95 -17.34 4.62
N VAL A 205 -2.15 -16.05 4.39
CA VAL A 205 -2.83 -15.15 5.34
C VAL A 205 -4.31 -15.49 5.44
N ASN A 206 -5.00 -15.70 4.31
CA ASN A 206 -6.41 -16.06 4.31
C ASN A 206 -6.69 -17.38 5.04
N LEU A 207 -5.85 -18.40 4.86
CA LEU A 207 -5.97 -19.64 5.62
C LEU A 207 -5.88 -19.36 7.13
N GLY A 208 -4.90 -18.56 7.56
CA GLY A 208 -4.76 -18.14 8.95
C GLY A 208 -5.98 -17.40 9.49
N ARG A 209 -6.50 -16.42 8.75
CA ARG A 209 -7.71 -15.65 9.11
C ARG A 209 -8.97 -16.53 9.12
N GLN A 210 -9.10 -17.46 8.19
CA GLN A 210 -10.23 -18.39 8.15
C GLN A 210 -10.24 -19.29 9.39
N LEU A 211 -9.09 -19.89 9.72
CA LEU A 211 -8.94 -20.70 10.93
C LEU A 211 -9.18 -19.86 12.19
N GLU A 212 -8.69 -18.64 12.24
CA GLU A 212 -8.91 -17.70 13.35
C GLU A 212 -10.40 -17.41 13.57
N SER A 213 -11.15 -17.19 12.48
CA SER A 213 -12.58 -16.87 12.54
C SER A 213 -13.47 -18.05 12.97
N GLN A 214 -13.01 -19.27 12.72
CA GLN A 214 -13.73 -20.51 13.05
C GLN A 214 -13.34 -21.07 14.42
N ALA A 215 -12.14 -20.73 14.90
CA ALA A 215 -11.63 -21.23 16.17
C ALA A 215 -12.36 -20.61 17.36
N LYS A 216 -12.54 -21.43 18.40
CA LYS A 216 -13.01 -20.98 19.70
C LYS A 216 -11.86 -20.35 20.48
N TRP A 217 -12.03 -19.08 20.84
CA TRP A 217 -11.09 -18.32 21.65
C TRP A 217 -11.61 -18.19 23.08
N MET A 218 -10.79 -18.63 24.03
CA MET A 218 -11.02 -18.42 25.45
C MET A 218 -10.19 -17.21 25.90
N PRO A 219 -10.81 -16.18 26.48
CA PRO A 219 -10.07 -15.06 27.04
C PRO A 219 -9.05 -15.54 28.08
N LEU A 220 -7.88 -14.94 28.09
CA LEU A 220 -6.88 -15.07 29.15
C LEU A 220 -6.81 -13.71 29.87
N PRO A 221 -7.62 -13.47 30.92
CA PRO A 221 -7.65 -12.19 31.59
C PRO A 221 -6.26 -11.84 32.13
N ILE A 222 -5.72 -10.73 31.64
CA ILE A 222 -4.47 -10.17 32.16
C ILE A 222 -4.71 -9.78 33.62
N SER A 223 -3.79 -10.16 34.49
CA SER A 223 -3.83 -9.91 35.93
C SER A 223 -2.80 -8.87 36.36
N THR A 224 -1.63 -8.87 35.69
CA THR A 224 -0.60 -7.85 35.87
C THR A 224 0.00 -7.50 34.52
N ALA A 225 0.31 -6.23 34.31
CA ALA A 225 1.00 -5.75 33.14
C ALA A 225 2.03 -4.69 33.54
N SER A 226 3.20 -4.68 32.89
CA SER A 226 4.24 -3.66 33.13
C SER A 226 5.14 -3.50 31.93
N ALA A 227 5.78 -2.34 31.77
CA ALA A 227 6.85 -2.11 30.81
C ALA A 227 8.22 -2.03 31.49
N ASN A 228 9.26 -2.44 30.76
CA ASN A 228 10.65 -2.37 31.21
C ASN A 228 11.56 -1.91 30.05
N GLU A 229 12.14 -0.72 30.19
CA GLU A 229 13.06 -0.13 29.19
C GLU A 229 14.42 -0.84 29.18
N ALA A 230 14.94 -1.23 30.35
CA ALA A 230 16.26 -1.88 30.44
C ALA A 230 16.31 -3.19 29.64
N LEU A 231 15.24 -3.99 29.69
CA LEU A 231 15.10 -5.21 28.89
C LEU A 231 15.02 -4.91 27.39
N ALA A 232 14.34 -3.82 27.00
CA ALA A 232 14.22 -3.41 25.60
C ALA A 232 15.57 -2.95 25.03
N LEU A 233 16.33 -2.17 25.80
CA LEU A 233 17.67 -1.71 25.43
C LEU A 233 18.66 -2.88 25.33
N GLU A 234 18.59 -3.86 26.23
CA GLU A 234 19.45 -5.06 26.10
C GLU A 234 19.07 -5.88 24.86
N TRP A 235 17.78 -6.00 24.56
CA TRP A 235 17.32 -6.66 23.34
C TRP A 235 17.82 -5.94 22.09
N GLU A 236 17.73 -4.61 22.04
CA GLU A 236 18.22 -3.78 20.93
C GLU A 236 19.73 -3.93 20.72
N ALA A 237 20.50 -3.98 21.82
CA ALA A 237 21.94 -4.20 21.76
C ALA A 237 22.26 -5.59 21.16
N VAL A 238 21.55 -6.64 21.57
CA VAL A 238 21.70 -7.99 20.99
C VAL A 238 21.31 -8.01 19.51
N ASN A 239 20.25 -7.31 19.13
CA ASN A 239 19.85 -7.20 17.72
C ASN A 239 20.91 -6.47 16.89
N SER A 240 21.47 -5.37 17.41
CA SER A 240 22.58 -4.64 16.80
C SER A 240 23.84 -5.50 16.65
N GLU A 241 24.14 -6.39 17.60
CA GLU A 241 25.22 -7.37 17.49
C GLU A 241 24.97 -8.39 16.37
N ARG A 242 23.72 -8.84 16.20
CA ARG A 242 23.33 -9.73 15.10
C ARG A 242 23.47 -9.05 13.75
N GLU A 243 23.06 -7.78 13.64
CA GLU A 243 23.26 -6.98 12.43
C GLU A 243 24.75 -6.82 12.11
N LEU A 244 25.56 -6.50 13.12
CA LEU A 244 27.01 -6.37 12.99
C LEU A 244 27.66 -7.68 12.48
N ALA A 245 27.19 -8.83 12.95
CA ALA A 245 27.69 -10.14 12.56
C ALA A 245 27.40 -10.50 11.09
N VAL A 246 26.38 -9.90 10.47
CA VAL A 246 26.02 -10.15 9.06
C VAL A 246 26.40 -9.00 8.13
N LEU A 247 26.86 -7.86 8.65
CA LEU A 247 27.17 -6.64 7.90
C LEU A 247 28.10 -6.88 6.69
N ASP A 248 29.08 -7.78 6.83
CA ASP A 248 30.03 -8.04 5.75
C ASP A 248 29.36 -8.70 4.52
N LYS A 249 28.19 -9.33 4.69
CA LYS A 249 27.36 -9.91 3.62
C LYS A 249 26.51 -8.87 2.88
N ASP A 250 26.35 -7.67 3.43
CA ASP A 250 25.54 -6.63 2.80
C ASP A 250 26.25 -6.04 1.58
N LYS A 251 25.45 -5.64 0.57
CA LYS A 251 25.94 -5.05 -0.69
C LYS A 251 26.22 -3.55 -0.56
N LEU A 252 26.91 -3.18 0.51
CA LEU A 252 27.32 -1.79 0.80
C LEU A 252 28.76 -1.54 0.31
N SER A 253 29.06 -0.30 -0.04
CA SER A 253 30.42 0.15 -0.34
C SER A 253 31.33 0.04 0.90
N PRO A 254 32.67 0.01 0.74
CA PRO A 254 33.59 -0.07 1.87
C PRO A 254 33.42 1.07 2.88
N LYS A 255 33.07 2.27 2.41
CA LYS A 255 32.81 3.43 3.27
C LYS A 255 31.53 3.24 4.08
N GLU A 256 30.42 2.89 3.44
CA GLU A 256 29.14 2.62 4.11
C GLU A 256 29.26 1.49 5.14
N LYS A 257 29.99 0.41 4.84
CA LYS A 257 30.25 -0.66 5.81
C LYS A 257 31.02 -0.17 7.03
N LYS A 258 32.03 0.67 6.83
CA LYS A 258 32.81 1.25 7.93
C LYS A 258 31.95 2.14 8.81
N ASP A 259 31.12 2.99 8.19
CA ASP A 259 30.24 3.92 8.90
C ASP A 259 29.14 3.16 9.66
N GLN A 260 28.51 2.17 9.04
CA GLN A 260 27.51 1.30 9.68
C GLN A 260 28.11 0.50 10.84
N ARG A 261 29.33 -0.05 10.68
CA ARG A 261 30.03 -0.76 11.74
C ARG A 261 30.30 0.14 12.95
N LYS A 262 30.73 1.38 12.70
CA LYS A 262 30.95 2.38 13.75
C LYS A 262 29.65 2.69 14.48
N TYR A 263 28.57 2.93 13.74
CA TYR A 263 27.24 3.20 14.27
C TYR A 263 26.75 2.06 15.17
N LEU A 264 26.77 0.82 14.69
CA LEU A 264 26.31 -0.35 15.46
C LEU A 264 27.11 -0.53 16.76
N LEU A 265 28.45 -0.39 16.72
CA LEU A 265 29.29 -0.48 17.91
C LEU A 265 28.98 0.61 18.94
N SER A 266 28.70 1.84 18.49
CA SER A 266 28.26 2.90 19.40
C SER A 266 26.89 2.60 20.01
N THR A 267 25.92 2.17 19.21
CA THR A 267 24.56 1.82 19.66
C THR A 267 24.60 0.72 20.71
N ILE A 268 25.34 -0.38 20.46
CA ILE A 268 25.51 -1.49 21.42
C ILE A 268 26.05 -0.98 22.76
N THR A 269 27.07 -0.10 22.71
CA THR A 269 27.71 0.43 23.91
C THR A 269 26.76 1.33 24.70
N GLU A 270 26.04 2.21 24.00
CA GLU A 270 25.11 3.16 24.58
C GLU A 270 23.88 2.47 25.19
N ASP A 271 23.25 1.56 24.44
CA ASP A 271 22.07 0.83 24.90
C ASP A 271 22.38 -0.03 26.13
N ARG A 272 23.53 -0.72 26.17
CA ARG A 272 23.97 -1.45 27.36
C ARG A 272 24.30 -0.55 28.54
N LYS A 273 24.80 0.67 28.30
CA LYS A 273 25.05 1.65 29.36
C LYS A 273 23.73 2.14 29.95
N ARG A 274 22.78 2.51 29.09
CA ARG A 274 21.42 2.96 29.49
C ARG A 274 20.63 1.85 30.20
N SER A 275 20.71 0.62 29.70
CA SER A 275 20.08 -0.55 30.33
C SER A 275 20.57 -0.73 31.78
N ARG A 276 21.89 -0.65 31.99
CA ARG A 276 22.50 -0.72 33.33
C ARG A 276 22.08 0.44 34.25
N SER A 277 21.92 1.66 33.73
CA SER A 277 21.51 2.81 34.55
C SER A 277 20.03 2.81 34.94
N GLN A 278 19.15 2.30 34.08
CA GLN A 278 17.73 2.15 34.43
C GLN A 278 17.53 1.05 35.50
N GLY A 279 18.35 0.01 35.44
CA GLY A 279 18.29 -1.14 36.35
C GLY A 279 17.21 -2.14 35.93
N ALA A 280 17.59 -3.43 35.87
CA ALA A 280 16.74 -4.49 35.30
C ALA A 280 15.36 -4.68 35.99
N ASN A 281 15.21 -4.18 37.23
CA ASN A 281 13.97 -4.30 38.00
C ASN A 281 13.09 -3.04 37.97
N ALA A 282 13.51 -1.96 37.29
CA ALA A 282 12.73 -0.75 37.15
C ALA A 282 11.61 -0.97 36.11
N SER A 283 10.48 -1.50 36.57
CA SER A 283 9.29 -1.71 35.75
C SER A 283 8.23 -0.64 36.03
N ILE A 284 7.56 -0.19 34.97
CA ILE A 284 6.45 0.75 35.05
C ILE A 284 5.16 -0.07 34.97
N PRO A 285 4.33 -0.09 36.03
CA PRO A 285 3.08 -0.85 36.01
C PRO A 285 2.09 -0.21 35.03
N PHE A 286 1.36 -1.06 34.33
CA PHE A 286 0.26 -0.69 33.45
C PHE A 286 -1.08 -0.93 34.13
N GLN A 287 -2.10 -0.21 33.66
CA GLN A 287 -3.45 -0.45 34.13
C GLN A 287 -3.99 -1.73 33.48
N VAL A 288 -4.73 -2.50 34.27
CA VAL A 288 -5.48 -3.66 33.81
C VAL A 288 -6.95 -3.39 34.06
N GLN A 289 -7.76 -3.44 33.01
CA GLN A 289 -9.20 -3.22 33.08
C GLN A 289 -9.89 -4.31 32.27
N ASP A 290 -10.84 -5.01 32.89
CA ASP A 290 -11.62 -6.08 32.24
C ASP A 290 -10.77 -7.17 31.57
N GLY A 291 -9.58 -7.46 32.13
CA GLY A 291 -8.63 -8.43 31.60
C GLY A 291 -7.79 -7.94 30.41
N GLU A 292 -7.89 -6.65 30.06
CA GLU A 292 -7.11 -5.98 29.03
C GLU A 292 -6.02 -5.10 29.65
N MET A 293 -4.87 -5.02 28.97
CA MET A 293 -3.78 -4.12 29.33
C MET A 293 -4.00 -2.74 28.70
N ARG A 294 -3.71 -1.68 29.47
CA ARG A 294 -3.63 -0.30 29.02
C ARG A 294 -2.29 0.30 29.41
N ALA A 295 -1.49 0.69 28.42
CA ALA A 295 -0.19 1.30 28.64
C ALA A 295 -0.30 2.62 29.43
N ALA A 296 0.69 2.91 30.26
CA ALA A 296 0.74 4.14 31.03
C ALA A 296 1.19 5.32 30.16
N ALA A 297 0.77 6.55 30.49
CA ALA A 297 1.16 7.75 29.73
C ALA A 297 2.68 8.00 29.73
N ASN A 298 3.40 7.50 30.73
CA ASN A 298 4.85 7.59 30.86
C ASN A 298 5.59 6.34 30.37
N THR A 299 4.97 5.54 29.49
CA THR A 299 5.62 4.35 28.92
C THR A 299 6.89 4.77 28.15
N PRO A 300 8.07 4.17 28.44
CA PRO A 300 9.31 4.48 27.73
C PRO A 300 9.21 4.11 26.25
N GLY A 301 9.83 4.92 25.39
CA GLY A 301 9.76 4.76 23.93
C GLY A 301 10.23 3.40 23.40
N LYS A 302 11.15 2.75 24.13
CA LYS A 302 11.54 1.35 23.93
C LYS A 302 11.13 0.56 25.17
N SER A 303 10.34 -0.48 25.02
CA SER A 303 9.81 -1.22 26.16
C SER A 303 9.63 -2.72 25.87
N VAL A 304 9.95 -3.55 26.86
CA VAL A 304 9.47 -4.93 26.93
C VAL A 304 8.28 -4.97 27.88
N TYR A 305 7.15 -5.42 27.37
CA TYR A 305 5.87 -5.41 28.04
C TYR A 305 5.70 -6.81 28.62
N GLU A 306 5.70 -6.94 29.95
CA GLU A 306 5.43 -8.20 30.63
C GLU A 306 3.96 -8.27 31.00
N LEU A 307 3.23 -9.20 30.39
CA LEU A 307 1.81 -9.45 30.62
C LEU A 307 1.66 -10.80 31.31
N VAL A 308 1.01 -10.85 32.46
CA VAL A 308 0.70 -12.12 33.15
C VAL A 308 -0.80 -12.30 33.18
N ALA A 309 -1.28 -13.33 32.49
CA ALA A 309 -2.68 -13.67 32.42
C ALA A 309 -3.01 -14.95 33.20
N THR A 310 -4.21 -14.97 33.74
CA THR A 310 -4.80 -16.18 34.31
C THR A 310 -5.17 -17.15 33.18
N ALA A 311 -4.90 -18.43 33.38
CA ALA A 311 -5.19 -19.46 32.39
C ALA A 311 -6.09 -20.53 33.00
N ASP A 312 -7.39 -20.40 32.77
CA ASP A 312 -8.38 -21.42 33.14
C ASP A 312 -8.69 -22.35 31.96
N VAL A 313 -7.61 -22.87 31.35
CA VAL A 313 -7.67 -23.72 30.16
C VAL A 313 -6.76 -24.92 30.37
N GLN A 314 -7.25 -26.13 30.12
CA GLN A 314 -6.48 -27.35 30.38
C GLN A 314 -5.46 -27.66 29.27
N THR A 315 -5.78 -27.29 28.03
CA THR A 315 -4.93 -27.53 26.86
C THR A 315 -4.88 -26.28 26.00
N ILE A 316 -3.69 -25.93 25.52
CA ILE A 316 -3.47 -24.81 24.60
C ILE A 316 -2.82 -25.33 23.33
N THR A 317 -3.48 -25.11 22.20
CA THR A 317 -2.96 -25.38 20.84
C THR A 317 -2.55 -24.09 20.13
N ALA A 318 -3.05 -22.93 20.56
CA ALA A 318 -2.67 -21.62 20.04
C ALA A 318 -2.78 -20.53 21.12
N LEU A 319 -1.89 -19.55 21.07
CA LEU A 319 -1.93 -18.32 21.88
C LEU A 319 -2.06 -17.12 20.97
N ARG A 320 -3.03 -16.24 21.22
CA ARG A 320 -3.25 -15.03 20.45
C ARG A 320 -3.03 -13.80 21.33
N ILE A 321 -2.28 -12.85 20.80
CA ILE A 321 -2.23 -11.48 21.29
C ILE A 321 -2.92 -10.59 20.26
N GLU A 322 -3.76 -9.70 20.76
CA GLU A 322 -4.48 -8.72 19.94
C GLU A 322 -4.14 -7.33 20.46
N VAL A 323 -3.76 -6.44 19.55
CA VAL A 323 -3.57 -5.01 19.81
C VAL A 323 -4.80 -4.28 19.30
N LEU A 324 -5.42 -3.52 20.21
CA LEU A 324 -6.71 -2.88 19.99
C LEU A 324 -6.50 -1.37 19.77
N PRO A 325 -7.30 -0.73 18.91
CA PRO A 325 -7.44 0.72 18.96
C PRO A 325 -7.90 1.16 20.36
N ALA A 326 -7.56 2.38 20.78
CA ALA A 326 -8.10 3.04 21.96
C ALA A 326 -9.62 3.02 21.97
N THR A 327 -10.24 3.26 20.81
CA THR A 327 -11.69 3.21 20.60
C THR A 327 -12.03 2.58 19.24
N GLY A 328 -12.62 1.37 19.25
CA GLY A 328 -12.83 0.60 18.02
C GLY A 328 -13.75 1.25 16.98
N GLU A 329 -14.82 1.94 17.40
CA GLU A 329 -15.73 2.63 16.48
C GLU A 329 -15.09 3.90 15.90
N ALA A 330 -14.48 4.73 16.75
CA ALA A 330 -13.82 5.95 16.28
C ALA A 330 -12.61 5.63 15.39
N ALA A 331 -11.84 4.58 15.67
CA ALA A 331 -10.68 4.18 14.88
C ALA A 331 -11.01 3.75 13.45
N ARG A 332 -12.23 3.24 13.19
CA ARG A 332 -12.69 2.95 11.82
C ARG A 332 -12.79 4.21 10.97
N HIS A 333 -13.12 5.33 11.62
CA HIS A 333 -13.29 6.62 10.98
C HIS A 333 -11.99 7.41 11.00
N ASN A 334 -11.32 7.49 12.14
CA ASN A 334 -10.09 8.23 12.36
C ASN A 334 -9.04 7.25 12.89
N PRO A 335 -8.27 6.60 11.99
CA PRO A 335 -7.24 5.65 12.36
C PRO A 335 -6.27 6.25 13.39
N GLU A 336 -5.89 5.45 14.38
CA GLU A 336 -5.00 5.88 15.46
C GLU A 336 -3.54 5.66 15.08
N ASP A 337 -2.61 6.25 15.84
CA ASP A 337 -1.18 5.93 15.75
C ASP A 337 -0.97 4.41 15.77
N GLY A 338 -0.18 3.92 14.83
CA GLY A 338 0.18 2.53 14.71
C GLY A 338 1.04 2.00 15.85
N PHE A 339 1.33 0.72 15.76
CA PHE A 339 2.24 0.04 16.68
C PHE A 339 3.17 -0.89 15.90
N ILE A 340 4.33 -1.16 16.48
CA ILE A 340 5.26 -2.16 15.95
C ILE A 340 5.67 -3.07 17.11
N VAL A 341 5.41 -4.37 16.97
CA VAL A 341 5.95 -5.40 17.84
C VAL A 341 7.10 -6.09 17.12
N ASP A 342 8.28 -6.03 17.71
CA ASP A 342 9.47 -6.70 17.20
C ASP A 342 9.43 -8.20 17.46
N GLN A 343 8.95 -8.59 18.64
CA GLN A 343 8.96 -9.98 19.09
C GLN A 343 7.88 -10.26 20.14
N VAL A 344 7.29 -11.45 20.05
CA VAL A 344 6.43 -12.04 21.07
C VAL A 344 7.09 -13.30 21.63
N GLU A 345 7.19 -13.39 22.95
CA GLU A 345 7.65 -14.57 23.68
C GLU A 345 6.64 -14.95 24.78
N ALA A 346 6.57 -16.22 25.16
CA ALA A 346 5.65 -16.64 26.22
C ALA A 346 6.22 -17.77 27.09
N TRP A 347 5.71 -17.85 28.32
CA TRP A 347 6.04 -18.86 29.33
C TRP A 347 4.78 -19.34 30.02
N VAL A 348 4.75 -20.63 30.37
CA VAL A 348 3.83 -21.16 31.36
C VAL A 348 4.43 -20.95 32.74
N MET A 349 3.76 -20.21 33.60
CA MET A 349 4.10 -20.08 35.01
C MET A 349 3.35 -21.15 35.79
N GLN A 350 4.08 -22.15 36.29
CA GLN A 350 3.52 -23.21 37.12
C GLN A 350 3.14 -22.66 38.52
N PRO A 351 2.20 -23.30 39.24
CA PRO A 351 1.83 -22.90 40.59
C PRO A 351 3.00 -22.85 41.59
N ASN A 352 4.05 -23.64 41.37
CA ASN A 352 5.27 -23.66 42.17
C ASN A 352 6.26 -22.52 41.85
N GLY A 353 5.92 -21.63 40.91
CA GLY A 353 6.76 -20.51 40.47
C GLY A 353 7.74 -20.84 39.34
N HIS A 354 7.85 -22.10 38.92
CA HIS A 354 8.67 -22.49 37.76
C HIS A 354 8.11 -21.87 36.47
N GLN A 355 8.99 -21.44 35.57
CA GLN A 355 8.62 -20.84 34.29
C GLN A 355 9.12 -21.69 33.12
N ASP A 356 8.18 -22.28 32.39
CA ASP A 356 8.47 -23.08 31.20
C ASP A 356 8.33 -22.23 29.95
N LYS A 357 9.43 -21.96 29.23
CA LYS A 357 9.38 -21.17 27.98
C LYS A 357 8.60 -21.94 26.92
N ILE A 358 7.62 -21.28 26.31
CA ILE A 358 6.84 -21.82 25.20
C ILE A 358 7.67 -21.66 23.93
N ARG A 359 7.93 -22.78 23.25
CA ARG A 359 8.57 -22.79 21.94
C ARG A 359 7.49 -22.72 20.87
N PHE A 360 7.41 -21.59 20.20
CA PHE A 360 6.52 -21.41 19.06
C PHE A 360 7.17 -21.97 17.79
N ARG A 361 6.43 -22.84 17.10
CA ARG A 361 6.80 -23.37 15.79
C ARG A 361 6.59 -22.35 14.69
N TYR A 362 5.43 -21.70 14.73
CA TYR A 362 4.97 -20.72 13.75
C TYR A 362 4.28 -19.57 14.46
N PHE A 363 4.29 -18.43 13.80
CA PHE A 363 3.36 -17.34 14.06
C PHE A 363 2.46 -17.19 12.83
N VAL A 364 1.16 -17.09 13.07
CA VAL A 364 0.16 -16.82 12.03
C VAL A 364 -0.13 -15.32 12.06
N PRO A 365 0.24 -14.60 10.99
CA PRO A 365 -0.03 -13.17 10.85
C PRO A 365 -1.48 -12.92 10.41
N ASP A 366 -2.00 -11.74 10.73
CA ASP A 366 -3.33 -11.30 10.29
C ASP A 366 -3.30 -10.50 8.97
N SER A 367 -2.12 -10.07 8.53
CA SER A 367 -1.89 -9.26 7.33
C SER A 367 -0.79 -9.83 6.43
N GLU A 368 -0.82 -9.46 5.14
CA GLU A 368 0.22 -9.83 4.18
C GLU A 368 1.54 -9.08 4.43
N ASP A 369 1.47 -7.88 5.01
CA ASP A 369 2.64 -7.08 5.38
C ASP A 369 3.42 -7.70 6.53
N ASP A 370 2.73 -8.23 7.54
CA ASP A 370 3.37 -8.94 8.64
C ASP A 370 4.04 -10.23 8.15
N LEU A 371 3.38 -10.96 7.25
CA LEU A 371 3.98 -12.13 6.60
C LEU A 371 5.22 -11.74 5.80
N LYS A 372 5.15 -10.69 4.97
CA LYS A 372 6.27 -10.16 4.19
C LYS A 372 7.44 -9.78 5.09
N SER A 373 7.17 -9.11 6.20
CA SER A 373 8.16 -8.70 7.21
C SER A 373 8.81 -9.91 7.88
N ALA A 374 8.01 -10.91 8.28
CA ALA A 374 8.51 -12.16 8.85
C ALA A 374 9.42 -12.92 7.87
N ILE A 375 9.03 -13.02 6.59
CA ILE A 375 9.84 -13.65 5.54
C ILE A 375 11.14 -12.86 5.31
N ALA A 376 11.08 -11.53 5.25
CA ALA A 376 12.26 -10.69 5.09
C ALA A 376 13.27 -10.88 6.24
N ARG A 377 12.79 -10.91 7.50
CA ARG A 377 13.61 -11.19 8.68
C ARG A 377 14.25 -12.59 8.60
N ALA A 378 13.46 -13.61 8.26
CA ALA A 378 13.96 -14.99 8.11
C ALA A 378 15.03 -15.13 7.01
N ILE A 379 14.92 -14.38 5.91
CA ILE A 379 15.94 -14.33 4.85
C ILE A 379 17.23 -13.67 5.35
N ARG A 380 17.13 -12.60 6.15
CA ARG A 380 18.29 -11.81 6.61
C ARG A 380 19.07 -12.53 7.72
N PHE A 381 18.37 -13.02 8.74
CA PHE A 381 18.98 -13.57 9.95
C PHE A 381 19.00 -15.10 10.01
N GLY A 382 18.37 -15.77 9.04
CA GLY A 382 18.17 -17.22 9.04
C GLY A 382 16.85 -17.62 9.71
N PRO A 383 16.47 -18.91 9.63
CA PRO A 383 15.21 -19.43 10.13
C PRO A 383 15.22 -19.62 11.66
N THR A 384 15.66 -18.61 12.41
CA THR A 384 15.57 -18.64 13.87
C THR A 384 14.13 -18.35 14.28
N THR A 385 13.51 -19.29 14.99
CA THR A 385 12.14 -19.19 15.53
C THR A 385 11.95 -17.99 16.46
N GLU A 386 13.04 -17.38 16.94
CA GLU A 386 13.00 -16.24 17.85
C GLU A 386 12.55 -14.93 17.17
N LEU A 387 12.78 -14.72 15.87
CA LEU A 387 12.54 -13.42 15.21
C LEU A 387 11.24 -13.35 14.38
N ALA A 388 10.41 -14.39 14.42
CA ALA A 388 9.20 -14.51 13.59
C ALA A 388 7.91 -14.03 14.25
N GLY A 389 7.94 -13.66 15.53
CA GLY A 389 6.75 -13.25 16.30
C GLY A 389 6.38 -11.77 16.24
N GLY A 390 7.06 -10.98 15.41
CA GLY A 390 6.76 -9.55 15.26
C GLY A 390 5.61 -9.29 14.29
N PHE A 391 4.80 -8.28 14.60
CA PHE A 391 3.65 -7.82 13.80
C PHE A 391 3.41 -6.33 14.06
N ALA A 392 2.71 -5.67 13.16
CA ALA A 392 2.49 -4.24 13.25
C ALA A 392 1.16 -3.80 12.63
N ALA A 393 0.71 -2.62 13.03
CA ALA A 393 -0.15 -1.79 12.21
C ALA A 393 0.63 -0.51 11.93
N ASN A 394 1.13 -0.34 10.70
CA ASN A 394 2.01 0.77 10.33
C ASN A 394 1.54 1.41 9.02
N PRO A 395 1.25 2.73 8.99
CA PRO A 395 1.43 3.70 10.09
C PRO A 395 0.26 3.80 11.05
N ASN A 396 -0.93 3.35 10.66
CA ASN A 396 -2.15 3.61 11.43
C ASN A 396 -2.93 2.35 11.78
N LEU A 397 -3.61 2.40 12.92
CA LEU A 397 -4.42 1.34 13.49
C LEU A 397 -5.91 1.72 13.44
N PHE A 398 -6.67 1.06 12.56
CA PHE A 398 -8.13 1.31 12.38
C PHE A 398 -9.02 0.14 12.79
N ARG A 399 -8.41 -0.98 13.17
CA ARG A 399 -9.05 -2.22 13.61
C ARG A 399 -8.13 -2.94 14.59
N ALA A 400 -8.63 -3.98 15.25
CA ALA A 400 -7.75 -4.85 16.01
C ALA A 400 -6.80 -5.60 15.06
N HIS A 401 -5.51 -5.58 15.38
CA HIS A 401 -4.52 -6.45 14.74
C HIS A 401 -4.08 -7.54 15.69
N TRP A 402 -3.70 -8.69 15.15
CA TRP A 402 -3.35 -9.84 15.96
C TRP A 402 -2.24 -10.69 15.37
N ILE A 403 -1.56 -11.42 16.25
CA ILE A 403 -0.66 -12.51 15.86
C ILE A 403 -0.95 -13.73 16.74
N ILE A 404 -0.91 -14.91 16.12
CA ILE A 404 -1.16 -16.18 16.82
C ILE A 404 0.11 -17.00 16.85
N GLY A 405 0.64 -17.25 18.04
CA GLY A 405 1.75 -18.17 18.27
C GLY A 405 1.26 -19.61 18.40
N LEU A 406 1.83 -20.51 17.60
CA LEU A 406 1.53 -21.94 17.59
C LEU A 406 2.66 -22.72 18.30
N PRO A 407 2.43 -23.29 19.50
CA PRO A 407 3.44 -24.07 20.21
C PRO A 407 3.88 -25.31 19.40
N ASP A 408 5.13 -25.76 19.55
CA ASP A 408 5.64 -26.98 18.87
C ASP A 408 4.80 -28.24 19.14
N SER A 409 4.11 -28.28 20.27
CA SER A 409 3.15 -29.33 20.61
C SER A 409 2.05 -28.78 21.54
N PRO A 410 0.84 -29.37 21.54
CA PRO A 410 -0.23 -28.97 22.46
C PRO A 410 0.24 -28.97 23.91
N MET A 411 0.06 -27.84 24.58
CA MET A 411 0.53 -27.65 25.94
C MET A 411 -0.57 -28.02 26.92
N LYS A 412 -0.26 -28.86 27.91
CA LYS A 412 -1.16 -29.14 29.04
C LYS A 412 -0.81 -28.21 30.19
N LEU A 413 -1.80 -27.50 30.70
CA LEU A 413 -1.63 -26.62 31.86
C LEU A 413 -2.09 -27.32 33.13
N THR A 414 -1.36 -27.07 34.23
CA THR A 414 -1.80 -27.51 35.54
C THR A 414 -2.80 -26.50 36.10
N ARG A 415 -3.73 -26.94 36.95
CA ARG A 415 -4.70 -26.02 37.55
C ARG A 415 -3.96 -24.96 38.37
N GLY A 416 -4.26 -23.68 38.12
CA GLY A 416 -3.56 -22.55 38.74
C GLY A 416 -2.32 -22.08 37.98
N SER A 417 -1.98 -22.68 36.84
CA SER A 417 -0.98 -22.10 35.93
C SER A 417 -1.41 -20.71 35.45
N ARG A 418 -0.41 -19.87 35.15
CA ARG A 418 -0.59 -18.57 34.49
C ARG A 418 0.21 -18.54 33.20
N ILE A 419 -0.17 -17.68 32.27
CA ILE A 419 0.62 -17.41 31.06
C ILE A 419 1.32 -16.07 31.24
N LYS A 420 2.65 -16.07 31.14
CA LYS A 420 3.44 -14.84 31.00
C LYS A 420 3.74 -14.64 29.53
N MET A 421 3.45 -13.47 28.99
CA MET A 421 3.82 -13.06 27.64
C MET A 421 4.73 -11.82 27.71
N ARG A 422 5.79 -11.82 26.93
CA ARG A 422 6.63 -10.65 26.68
C ARG A 422 6.39 -10.15 25.26
N VAL A 423 6.16 -8.85 25.15
CA VAL A 423 6.05 -8.14 23.87
C VAL A 423 7.18 -7.13 23.83
N THR A 424 8.09 -7.26 22.88
CA THR A 424 9.19 -6.32 22.67
C THR A 424 8.80 -5.30 21.62
N GLN A 425 8.91 -4.01 21.95
CA GLN A 425 8.74 -2.90 21.02
C GLN A 425 9.89 -1.91 21.21
N THR A 426 10.67 -1.70 20.16
CA THR A 426 11.79 -0.75 20.15
C THR A 426 11.75 0.24 18.99
N GLN A 427 10.83 0.04 18.04
CA GLN A 427 10.70 0.83 16.82
C GLN A 427 9.76 2.04 16.97
N ASN A 428 9.87 2.95 16.01
CA ASN A 428 9.07 4.16 15.91
C ASN A 428 8.17 4.13 14.66
N VAL A 429 7.09 4.91 14.69
CA VAL A 429 6.28 5.32 13.54
C VAL A 429 6.33 6.85 13.49
N ASN A 430 6.72 7.44 12.36
CA ASN A 430 6.83 8.89 12.15
C ASN A 430 7.57 9.60 13.30
N ASP A 431 8.77 9.08 13.64
CA ASP A 431 9.65 9.52 14.73
C ASP A 431 9.09 9.41 16.17
N LYS A 432 7.86 8.93 16.33
CA LYS A 432 7.22 8.66 17.63
C LYS A 432 7.35 7.19 18.00
N PRO A 433 7.50 6.84 19.29
CA PRO A 433 7.47 5.46 19.72
C PRO A 433 6.19 4.71 19.31
N ALA A 434 6.35 3.55 18.67
CA ALA A 434 5.26 2.74 18.13
C ALA A 434 4.58 1.87 19.21
N HIS A 435 4.08 2.51 20.27
CA HIS A 435 3.61 1.84 21.47
C HIS A 435 2.45 0.86 21.26
N VAL A 436 2.49 -0.27 21.98
CA VAL A 436 1.30 -1.13 22.16
C VAL A 436 0.43 -0.52 23.27
N ARG A 437 -0.55 0.31 22.89
CA ARG A 437 -1.37 1.06 23.85
C ARG A 437 -2.40 0.20 24.58
N ARG A 438 -3.05 -0.71 23.88
CA ARG A 438 -4.04 -1.65 24.43
C ARG A 438 -3.80 -3.04 23.88
N ALA A 439 -3.82 -4.04 24.75
CA ALA A 439 -3.72 -5.43 24.31
C ALA A 439 -4.55 -6.38 25.16
N ARG A 440 -5.00 -7.47 24.53
CA ARG A 440 -5.65 -8.60 25.21
C ARG A 440 -5.04 -9.91 24.77
N LEU A 441 -5.17 -10.91 25.63
CA LEU A 441 -4.67 -12.27 25.40
C LEU A 441 -5.82 -13.26 25.33
N SER A 442 -5.66 -14.26 24.47
CA SER A 442 -6.60 -15.39 24.37
C SER A 442 -5.86 -16.67 24.00
N ALA A 443 -6.48 -17.80 24.30
CA ALA A 443 -5.99 -19.13 23.94
C ALA A 443 -7.08 -19.91 23.21
N SER A 444 -6.65 -20.83 22.35
CA SER A 444 -7.53 -21.84 21.77
C SER A 444 -7.04 -23.24 22.18
N SER A 445 -7.99 -24.16 22.31
CA SER A 445 -7.74 -25.60 22.44
C SER A 445 -8.08 -26.36 21.17
N ASP A 446 -8.50 -25.66 20.11
CA ASP A 446 -9.00 -26.29 18.90
C ASP A 446 -7.85 -26.97 18.14
N TRP A 447 -8.16 -28.14 17.60
CA TRP A 447 -7.15 -29.01 17.00
C TRP A 447 -6.67 -28.53 15.62
N CYS A 448 -7.43 -27.68 14.95
CA CYS A 448 -7.08 -27.09 13.66
C CYS A 448 -5.69 -26.41 13.68
N TRP A 449 -5.32 -25.78 14.81
CA TRP A 449 -4.00 -25.20 15.01
C TRP A 449 -2.87 -26.24 15.06
N SER A 450 -3.15 -27.39 15.67
CA SER A 450 -2.22 -28.52 15.72
C SER A 450 -2.08 -29.24 14.37
N GLU A 451 -3.14 -29.21 13.56
CA GLU A 451 -3.15 -29.70 12.18
C GLU A 451 -2.35 -28.76 11.28
N LEU A 452 -2.54 -27.44 11.40
CA LEU A 452 -1.78 -26.44 10.62
C LEU A 452 -0.27 -26.56 10.83
N ILE A 453 0.19 -26.87 12.05
CA ILE A 453 1.62 -27.12 12.33
C ILE A 453 2.17 -28.30 11.50
N ARG A 454 1.34 -29.32 11.25
CA ARG A 454 1.71 -30.56 10.54
C ARG A 454 1.40 -30.47 9.05
N ASP A 455 0.70 -29.41 8.63
CA ASP A 455 0.32 -29.18 7.25
C ASP A 455 1.57 -28.97 6.38
N GLN A 456 1.78 -29.93 5.47
CA GLN A 456 2.91 -29.92 4.56
C GLN A 456 2.79 -28.80 3.52
N GLU A 457 1.58 -28.45 3.10
CA GLU A 457 1.31 -27.37 2.15
C GLU A 457 1.62 -26.01 2.78
N TYR A 458 1.14 -25.75 4.00
CA TYR A 458 1.45 -24.51 4.72
C TYR A 458 2.95 -24.30 4.88
N ARG A 459 3.69 -25.33 5.31
CA ARG A 459 5.15 -25.27 5.43
C ARG A 459 5.84 -25.08 4.07
N SER A 460 5.34 -25.73 3.03
CA SER A 460 5.85 -25.58 1.67
C SER A 460 5.69 -24.15 1.17
N ASN A 461 4.53 -23.53 1.41
CA ASN A 461 4.23 -22.16 1.02
C ASN A 461 5.20 -21.16 1.68
N LEU A 462 5.45 -21.25 2.99
CA LEU A 462 6.42 -20.39 3.68
C LEU A 462 7.86 -20.54 3.14
N THR A 463 8.26 -21.79 2.85
CA THR A 463 9.58 -22.10 2.28
C THR A 463 9.71 -21.54 0.84
N ARG A 464 8.62 -21.65 0.08
CA ARG A 464 8.55 -21.16 -1.30
C ARG A 464 8.54 -19.65 -1.35
N LEU A 465 7.76 -18.97 -0.51
CA LEU A 465 7.81 -17.51 -0.31
C LEU A 465 9.24 -17.04 -0.05
N SER A 466 9.91 -17.63 0.95
CA SER A 466 11.31 -17.29 1.27
C SER A 466 12.27 -17.50 0.10
N THR A 467 12.01 -18.48 -0.77
CA THR A 467 12.84 -18.79 -1.93
C THR A 467 12.57 -17.83 -3.08
N LEU A 468 11.31 -17.58 -3.41
CA LEU A 468 10.90 -16.66 -4.47
C LEU A 468 11.32 -15.23 -4.14
N THR A 469 11.13 -14.76 -2.90
CA THR A 469 11.59 -13.44 -2.45
C THR A 469 13.11 -13.29 -2.59
N ARG A 470 13.89 -14.34 -2.27
CA ARG A 470 15.36 -14.34 -2.51
C ARG A 470 15.70 -14.29 -4.00
N GLN A 471 14.96 -14.98 -4.85
CA GLN A 471 15.16 -14.95 -6.30
C GLN A 471 14.85 -13.57 -6.87
N LEU A 472 13.73 -12.96 -6.46
CA LEU A 472 13.34 -11.61 -6.87
C LEU A 472 14.38 -10.56 -6.44
N LYS A 473 14.87 -10.63 -5.20
CA LYS A 473 15.91 -9.71 -4.69
C LYS A 473 17.23 -9.78 -5.45
N LYS A 474 17.50 -10.88 -6.18
CA LYS A 474 18.71 -11.03 -7.02
C LYS A 474 18.59 -10.33 -8.37
N ILE A 475 17.39 -9.96 -8.79
CA ILE A 475 17.16 -9.23 -10.04
C ILE A 475 17.41 -7.75 -9.76
N PRO A 476 18.36 -7.08 -10.46
CA PRO A 476 18.53 -5.64 -10.34
C PRO A 476 17.28 -4.93 -10.85
N SER A 477 16.60 -4.22 -9.95
CA SER A 477 15.33 -3.56 -10.21
C SER A 477 15.31 -2.15 -9.61
N VAL A 478 14.38 -1.34 -10.08
CA VAL A 478 13.87 -0.15 -9.40
C VAL A 478 12.51 -0.49 -8.77
N GLU A 479 12.11 0.23 -7.73
CA GLU A 479 10.79 0.10 -7.12
C GLU A 479 9.90 1.19 -7.69
N THR A 480 8.91 0.79 -8.50
CA THR A 480 8.00 1.68 -9.21
C THR A 480 6.65 1.69 -8.50
N PRO A 481 6.20 2.82 -7.95
CA PRO A 481 4.85 2.97 -7.40
C PRO A 481 3.79 2.60 -8.44
N VAL A 482 2.88 1.71 -8.07
CA VAL A 482 1.76 1.24 -8.91
C VAL A 482 0.47 1.24 -8.11
N MET A 483 -0.68 1.06 -8.76
CA MET A 483 -1.92 0.73 -8.06
C MET A 483 -1.93 -0.77 -7.73
N ALA A 484 -2.41 -1.10 -6.55
CA ALA A 484 -2.78 -2.46 -6.17
C ALA A 484 -3.91 -2.42 -5.16
N GLU A 485 -4.97 -3.21 -5.38
CA GLU A 485 -6.08 -3.31 -4.44
C GLU A 485 -5.64 -3.98 -3.13
N GLN A 486 -5.98 -3.34 -2.02
CA GLN A 486 -5.88 -3.94 -0.70
C GLN A 486 -6.86 -5.13 -0.57
N PRO A 487 -6.48 -6.22 0.13
CA PRO A 487 -7.42 -7.30 0.45
C PRO A 487 -8.57 -6.75 1.30
N ASP A 488 -9.74 -7.40 1.27
CA ASP A 488 -10.98 -6.88 1.86
C ASP A 488 -10.86 -6.49 3.33
N TYR A 489 -10.00 -7.17 4.07
CA TYR A 489 -9.79 -6.90 5.48
C TYR A 489 -8.96 -5.62 5.71
N GLU A 490 -8.10 -5.20 4.77
CA GLU A 490 -7.35 -3.93 4.84
C GLU A 490 -8.07 -2.74 4.20
N LYS A 491 -9.21 -2.97 3.52
CA LYS A 491 -9.98 -1.89 2.87
C LYS A 491 -10.54 -0.93 3.91
N ARG A 492 -10.44 0.36 3.59
CA ARG A 492 -10.94 1.45 4.42
C ARG A 492 -12.25 1.96 3.85
N GLU A 493 -13.22 2.23 4.71
CA GLU A 493 -14.49 2.80 4.29
C GLU A 493 -14.29 4.22 3.75
N THR A 494 -15.02 4.56 2.69
CA THR A 494 -15.12 5.93 2.19
C THR A 494 -16.34 6.59 2.79
N MET A 495 -16.19 7.81 3.31
CA MET A 495 -17.26 8.61 3.93
C MET A 495 -17.31 9.97 3.24
N GLU A 496 -18.41 10.70 3.44
CA GLU A 496 -18.46 12.11 3.09
C GLU A 496 -17.75 12.95 4.16
N PHE A 497 -17.15 14.07 3.77
CA PHE A 497 -16.44 14.96 4.70
C PHE A 497 -17.08 16.34 4.71
N GLU A 498 -17.31 16.88 5.92
CA GLU A 498 -17.87 18.21 6.09
C GLU A 498 -16.90 19.24 5.50
N ARG A 499 -17.32 19.90 4.41
CA ARG A 499 -16.51 20.88 3.68
C ARG A 499 -15.12 20.40 3.28
N GLY A 500 -14.96 19.10 3.01
CA GLY A 500 -13.68 18.52 2.64
C GLY A 500 -12.69 18.33 3.78
N ASN A 501 -13.08 18.65 5.02
CA ASN A 501 -12.21 18.46 6.18
C ASN A 501 -12.11 16.98 6.54
N PHE A 502 -10.93 16.38 6.34
CA PHE A 502 -10.69 14.96 6.57
C PHE A 502 -10.92 14.49 8.02
N LEU A 503 -10.86 15.42 8.98
CA LEU A 503 -11.11 15.16 10.39
C LEU A 503 -12.61 15.02 10.72
N THR A 504 -13.49 15.57 9.88
CA THR A 504 -14.93 15.60 10.11
C THR A 504 -15.68 14.78 9.07
N LYS A 505 -15.83 13.48 9.36
CA LYS A 505 -16.60 12.54 8.53
C LYS A 505 -18.09 12.64 8.87
N ILE A 506 -18.94 12.64 7.86
CA ILE A 506 -20.40 12.73 7.98
C ILE A 506 -21.09 11.64 7.17
N GLY A 507 -22.31 11.31 7.56
CA GLY A 507 -23.15 10.33 6.86
C GLY A 507 -22.68 8.87 7.01
N PRO A 508 -23.28 7.94 6.24
CA PRO A 508 -22.91 6.53 6.24
C PRO A 508 -21.73 6.25 5.29
N ALA A 509 -21.15 5.05 5.39
CA ALA A 509 -20.17 4.55 4.43
C ALA A 509 -20.74 4.54 3.00
N LEU A 510 -19.91 4.97 2.04
CA LEU A 510 -20.28 5.17 0.64
C LEU A 510 -19.78 4.01 -0.23
N THR A 511 -20.58 3.66 -1.23
CA THR A 511 -20.22 2.71 -2.28
C THR A 511 -19.77 3.47 -3.53
N PRO A 512 -18.77 2.98 -4.28
CA PRO A 512 -18.32 3.62 -5.51
C PRO A 512 -19.43 3.79 -6.55
N ASP A 513 -19.58 5.00 -7.09
CA ASP A 513 -20.55 5.34 -8.13
C ASP A 513 -20.15 6.62 -8.89
N VAL A 514 -20.76 6.84 -10.05
CA VAL A 514 -20.55 8.03 -10.89
C VAL A 514 -21.58 9.13 -10.57
N PRO A 515 -21.28 10.43 -10.86
CA PRO A 515 -22.24 11.51 -10.71
C PRO A 515 -23.54 11.26 -11.50
N GLY A 516 -24.69 11.60 -10.92
CA GLY A 516 -26.00 11.32 -11.50
C GLY A 516 -26.34 12.07 -12.80
N LEU A 517 -25.51 13.06 -13.19
CA LEU A 517 -25.60 13.75 -14.48
C LEU A 517 -25.21 12.83 -15.66
N PHE A 518 -24.37 11.81 -15.42
CA PHE A 518 -23.87 10.92 -16.45
C PHE A 518 -24.67 9.60 -16.52
N PRO A 519 -24.49 8.80 -17.60
CA PRO A 519 -25.09 7.47 -17.69
C PRO A 519 -24.74 6.62 -16.47
N ARG A 520 -25.71 5.82 -16.00
CA ARG A 520 -25.47 4.93 -14.86
C ARG A 520 -24.47 3.85 -15.23
N LEU A 521 -23.65 3.44 -14.26
CA LEU A 521 -22.83 2.24 -14.39
C LEU A 521 -23.72 1.00 -14.61
N PRO A 522 -23.25 -0.02 -15.36
CA PRO A 522 -24.00 -1.25 -15.58
C PRO A 522 -24.44 -1.91 -14.26
N ALA A 523 -25.72 -2.27 -14.16
CA ALA A 523 -26.34 -2.72 -12.91
C ALA A 523 -25.63 -3.93 -12.26
N ASN A 524 -25.14 -4.87 -13.08
CA ASN A 524 -24.51 -6.12 -12.61
C ASN A 524 -22.98 -6.10 -12.68
N ALA A 525 -22.36 -4.95 -12.93
CA ALA A 525 -20.91 -4.82 -12.94
C ALA A 525 -20.34 -4.59 -11.53
N PRO A 526 -19.14 -5.11 -11.22
CA PRO A 526 -18.43 -4.78 -9.99
C PRO A 526 -18.22 -3.27 -9.86
N ARG A 527 -18.27 -2.74 -8.63
CA ARG A 527 -18.03 -1.31 -8.35
C ARG A 527 -16.55 -1.08 -8.07
N ASN A 528 -15.72 -1.25 -9.08
CA ASN A 528 -14.26 -1.12 -9.01
C ASN A 528 -13.70 -0.23 -10.13
N ARG A 529 -12.39 0.08 -10.07
CA ARG A 529 -11.71 0.94 -11.06
C ARG A 529 -11.85 0.44 -12.49
N LEU A 530 -11.85 -0.87 -12.72
CA LEU A 530 -11.97 -1.40 -14.09
C LEU A 530 -13.34 -1.10 -14.71
N THR A 531 -14.41 -1.20 -13.93
CA THR A 531 -15.75 -0.83 -14.41
C THR A 531 -15.82 0.67 -14.71
N LEU A 532 -15.27 1.52 -13.84
CA LEU A 532 -15.18 2.96 -14.10
C LEU A 532 -14.36 3.25 -15.36
N ALA A 533 -13.21 2.60 -15.51
CA ALA A 533 -12.32 2.79 -16.66
C ALA A 533 -13.01 2.46 -17.99
N LYS A 534 -13.74 1.33 -18.05
CA LYS A 534 -14.53 0.96 -19.23
C LYS A 534 -15.74 1.87 -19.45
N TRP A 535 -16.32 2.39 -18.37
CA TRP A 535 -17.48 3.28 -18.43
C TRP A 535 -17.16 4.61 -19.13
N PHE A 536 -15.93 5.12 -19.05
CA PHE A 536 -15.54 6.31 -19.82
C PHE A 536 -15.64 6.11 -21.34
N PHE A 537 -15.64 4.87 -21.82
CA PHE A 537 -15.73 4.53 -23.24
C PHE A 537 -17.05 3.86 -23.61
N SER A 538 -18.09 3.98 -22.76
CA SER A 538 -19.43 3.56 -23.15
C SER A 538 -20.01 4.52 -24.20
N PRO A 539 -20.77 4.04 -25.21
CA PRO A 539 -21.34 4.90 -26.26
C PRO A 539 -22.23 6.03 -25.74
N GLU A 540 -22.78 5.90 -24.53
CA GLU A 540 -23.58 6.92 -23.90
C GLU A 540 -22.76 8.04 -23.23
N GLN A 541 -21.42 7.94 -23.17
CA GLN A 541 -20.56 8.97 -22.59
C GLN A 541 -20.44 10.19 -23.51
N PRO A 542 -20.92 11.37 -23.10
CA PRO A 542 -20.98 12.51 -24.00
C PRO A 542 -19.67 13.32 -24.08
N LEU A 543 -18.69 13.05 -23.21
CA LEU A 543 -17.52 13.94 -23.04
C LEU A 543 -16.19 13.30 -23.41
N THR A 544 -16.00 12.00 -23.22
CA THR A 544 -14.67 11.36 -23.37
C THR A 544 -14.03 11.60 -24.73
N ALA A 545 -14.76 11.32 -25.82
CA ALA A 545 -14.28 11.54 -27.18
C ALA A 545 -14.06 13.03 -27.48
N ARG A 546 -14.98 13.91 -27.03
CA ARG A 546 -14.87 15.36 -27.23
C ARG A 546 -13.63 15.94 -26.53
N THR A 547 -13.39 15.55 -25.28
CA THR A 547 -12.22 15.99 -24.52
C THR A 547 -10.93 15.50 -25.18
N ALA A 548 -10.86 14.24 -25.59
CA ALA A 548 -9.68 13.68 -26.25
C ALA A 548 -9.35 14.43 -27.57
N VAL A 549 -10.33 14.52 -28.49
CA VAL A 549 -10.18 15.22 -29.77
C VAL A 549 -9.77 16.67 -29.58
N ASN A 550 -10.39 17.38 -28.62
CA ASN A 550 -10.07 18.78 -28.37
C ASN A 550 -8.62 18.97 -27.92
N ARG A 551 -8.07 18.04 -27.13
CA ARG A 551 -6.66 18.05 -26.71
C ARG A 551 -5.71 17.76 -27.88
N TYR A 552 -6.04 16.79 -28.73
CA TYR A 552 -5.24 16.54 -29.94
C TYR A 552 -5.27 17.74 -30.89
N TRP A 553 -6.44 18.35 -31.07
CA TRP A 553 -6.61 19.56 -31.87
C TRP A 553 -5.75 20.71 -31.33
N GLU A 554 -5.78 20.94 -30.02
CA GLU A 554 -4.95 21.98 -29.40
C GLU A 554 -3.46 21.74 -29.63
N GLN A 555 -2.97 20.50 -29.52
CA GLN A 555 -1.56 20.21 -29.78
C GLN A 555 -1.14 20.41 -31.23
N LEU A 556 -2.06 20.28 -32.18
CA LEU A 556 -1.80 20.47 -33.61
C LEU A 556 -1.95 21.93 -34.05
N PHE A 557 -2.91 22.66 -33.49
CA PHE A 557 -3.31 24.00 -33.95
C PHE A 557 -3.00 25.13 -32.94
N GLY A 558 -2.54 24.80 -31.74
CA GLY A 558 -2.16 25.73 -30.67
C GLY A 558 -3.31 26.26 -29.81
N THR A 559 -4.57 25.98 -30.17
CA THR A 559 -5.75 26.27 -29.34
C THR A 559 -6.81 25.21 -29.58
N GLY A 560 -7.54 24.82 -28.53
CA GLY A 560 -8.65 23.89 -28.62
C GLY A 560 -9.86 24.50 -29.32
N MET A 561 -10.76 23.67 -29.83
CA MET A 561 -12.10 24.14 -30.22
C MET A 561 -12.87 24.67 -29.02
N VAL A 562 -12.66 24.05 -27.85
CA VAL A 562 -12.96 24.57 -26.52
C VAL A 562 -11.64 25.02 -25.91
N GLU A 563 -11.45 26.32 -25.70
CA GLU A 563 -10.19 26.88 -25.19
C GLU A 563 -9.89 26.40 -23.76
N THR A 564 -10.93 26.23 -22.94
CA THR A 564 -10.83 25.69 -21.58
C THR A 564 -10.70 24.16 -21.60
N LEU A 565 -9.51 23.64 -21.91
CA LEU A 565 -9.25 22.20 -22.07
C LEU A 565 -9.71 21.30 -20.90
N GLU A 566 -9.72 21.84 -19.68
CA GLU A 566 -10.10 21.13 -18.45
C GLU A 566 -11.52 21.46 -17.95
N ASN A 567 -12.29 22.26 -18.71
CA ASN A 567 -13.65 22.62 -18.35
C ASN A 567 -14.57 22.63 -19.58
N PHE A 568 -15.30 21.52 -19.75
CA PHE A 568 -16.41 21.34 -20.68
C PHE A 568 -17.77 21.52 -19.98
N GLY A 569 -17.77 21.86 -18.68
CA GLY A 569 -18.96 22.12 -17.90
C GLY A 569 -19.56 23.50 -18.18
N SER A 570 -20.57 23.87 -17.40
CA SER A 570 -21.30 25.14 -17.55
C SER A 570 -20.46 26.41 -17.39
N MET A 571 -19.27 26.31 -16.80
CA MET A 571 -18.31 27.40 -16.64
C MET A 571 -17.18 27.40 -17.67
N GLY A 572 -17.15 26.39 -18.55
CA GLY A 572 -16.22 26.32 -19.68
C GLY A 572 -16.64 27.22 -20.84
N GLU A 573 -15.70 27.46 -21.76
CA GLU A 573 -16.04 28.14 -23.01
C GLU A 573 -16.85 27.25 -23.94
N THR A 574 -17.74 27.87 -24.72
CA THR A 574 -18.47 27.15 -25.76
C THR A 574 -17.54 26.80 -26.92
N PRO A 575 -17.69 25.62 -27.55
CA PRO A 575 -16.88 25.26 -28.70
C PRO A 575 -17.06 26.28 -29.84
N THR A 576 -15.95 26.71 -30.43
CA THR A 576 -15.97 27.61 -31.60
C THR A 576 -16.65 26.97 -32.82
N HIS A 577 -16.51 25.65 -32.97
CA HIS A 577 -17.07 24.85 -34.06
C HIS A 577 -17.76 23.59 -33.50
N PRO A 578 -18.96 23.71 -32.90
CA PRO A 578 -19.63 22.61 -32.20
C PRO A 578 -19.89 21.39 -33.08
N GLU A 579 -20.38 21.61 -34.30
CA GLU A 579 -20.69 20.51 -35.24
C GLU A 579 -19.43 19.76 -35.67
N LEU A 580 -18.30 20.47 -35.83
CA LEU A 580 -17.02 19.85 -36.16
C LEU A 580 -16.47 19.04 -34.99
N LEU A 581 -16.56 19.57 -33.76
CA LEU A 581 -16.16 18.85 -32.56
C LEU A 581 -16.97 17.55 -32.40
N ASP A 582 -18.28 17.63 -32.59
CA ASP A 582 -19.16 16.46 -32.52
C ASP A 582 -18.85 15.44 -33.61
N TRP A 583 -18.63 15.91 -34.85
CA TRP A 583 -18.24 15.03 -35.95
C TRP A 583 -16.91 14.34 -35.67
N LEU A 584 -15.87 15.07 -35.25
CA LEU A 584 -14.57 14.50 -34.93
C LEU A 584 -14.63 13.52 -33.76
N ALA A 585 -15.42 13.82 -32.73
CA ALA A 585 -15.60 12.94 -31.58
C ALA A 585 -16.25 11.61 -31.99
N LEU A 586 -17.35 11.68 -32.77
CA LEU A 586 -18.02 10.49 -33.28
C LEU A 586 -17.15 9.71 -34.29
N HIS A 587 -16.40 10.41 -35.14
CA HIS A 587 -15.47 9.80 -36.09
C HIS A 587 -14.34 9.06 -35.36
N PHE A 588 -13.74 9.69 -34.34
CA PHE A 588 -12.70 9.09 -33.51
C PHE A 588 -13.18 7.83 -32.79
N GLU A 589 -14.39 7.88 -32.23
CA GLU A 589 -14.99 6.72 -31.54
C GLU A 589 -15.42 5.61 -32.50
N HIS A 590 -16.17 5.92 -33.55
CA HIS A 590 -16.87 4.93 -34.37
C HIS A 590 -16.10 4.47 -35.59
N ASP A 591 -15.40 5.38 -36.28
CA ASP A 591 -14.77 5.08 -37.57
C ASP A 591 -13.28 4.77 -37.39
N LEU A 592 -12.60 5.52 -36.53
CA LEU A 592 -11.18 5.29 -36.18
C LEU A 592 -11.01 4.29 -35.04
N HIS A 593 -12.09 3.94 -34.33
CA HIS A 593 -12.04 3.01 -33.19
C HIS A 593 -10.96 3.38 -32.16
N TRP A 594 -10.90 4.67 -31.82
CA TRP A 594 -9.95 5.24 -30.85
C TRP A 594 -8.48 5.21 -31.28
N ASP A 595 -8.17 5.06 -32.57
CA ASP A 595 -6.81 5.11 -33.15
C ASP A 595 -6.23 6.54 -33.07
N MET A 596 -5.02 6.69 -32.48
CA MET A 596 -4.44 7.96 -31.99
C MET A 596 -3.51 8.67 -32.97
#